data_AF-A0A962V2U1-F1
#
_entry.id   AF-A0A962V2U1-F1
#
_cell.length_a   1.000
_cell.length_b   1.000
_cell.length_c   1.000
_cell.angle_alpha   90.00
_cell.angle_beta   90.00
_cell.angle_gamma   90.00
#
_symmetry.space_group_name_H-M   'P 1'
#
loop_
_entity.id
_entity.type
_entity.pdbx_description
1 polymer ?
#
loop_
_entity_poly.entity_id
_entity_poly.type
_entity_poly.pdbx_seq_one_letter_code
_entity_poly.pdbx_strand_id
1 'polypeptide(L)'
;QRLHPSAVVVPPLPFGLSYHHTGFAGTMTLSPESFIAVCVDIARSLKRNGIQHVLFVNGHNGNTAILNVITTKLVYELDMKAATSFYFAQASDVIKQHSQTARFGHACEIETSVLLALAPELVRQDALTAGDLKPASLQLAFNNQPFALQVPVPFHEQTRNGVFGDARLASREIGEAIVETAIERTLTFVESFLATYPDK
;
A
#
# COMPACT_ATOMS: atom_id res chain seq x y z
N GLN A 1 17.15 -9.91 2.39
CA GLN A 1 18.60 -10.08 2.17
C GLN A 1 19.40 -8.97 2.87
N ARG A 2 19.18 -7.69 2.54
CA ARG A 2 19.90 -6.55 3.14
C ARG A 2 19.87 -6.47 4.69
N LEU A 3 18.77 -6.90 5.31
CA LEU A 3 18.61 -6.90 6.78
C LEU A 3 18.79 -8.29 7.43
N HIS A 4 19.22 -9.31 6.70
CA HIS A 4 19.38 -10.64 7.30
C HIS A 4 20.65 -10.70 8.18
N PRO A 5 20.62 -11.31 9.39
CA PRO A 5 19.49 -12.02 10.01
C PRO A 5 18.57 -11.14 10.87
N SER A 6 18.84 -9.85 10.99
CA SER A 6 18.14 -8.89 11.86
C SER A 6 16.65 -8.68 11.54
N ALA A 7 16.19 -9.03 10.34
CA ALA A 7 14.78 -9.01 9.97
C ALA A 7 14.38 -10.22 9.12
N VAL A 8 13.16 -10.70 9.34
CA VAL A 8 12.51 -11.76 8.55
C VAL A 8 11.23 -11.22 7.91
N VAL A 9 10.93 -11.68 6.71
CA VAL A 9 9.68 -11.36 6.00
C VAL A 9 8.77 -12.58 6.08
N VAL A 10 7.59 -12.40 6.67
CA VAL A 10 6.55 -13.43 6.76
C VAL A 10 5.72 -13.47 5.46
N PRO A 11 4.94 -14.55 5.21
CA PRO A 11 4.05 -14.60 4.07
C PRO A 11 3.11 -13.37 4.01
N PRO A 12 2.86 -12.80 2.82
CA PRO A 12 1.98 -11.65 2.69
C PRO A 12 0.53 -12.03 3.01
N LEU A 13 -0.24 -11.08 3.54
CA LEU A 13 -1.69 -11.22 3.73
C LEU A 13 -2.40 -10.76 2.44
N PRO A 14 -3.04 -11.66 1.66
CA PRO A 14 -3.60 -11.32 0.35
C PRO A 14 -4.94 -10.58 0.42
N PHE A 15 -5.52 -10.40 1.61
CA PHE A 15 -6.82 -9.76 1.81
C PHE A 15 -6.71 -8.57 2.76
N GLY A 16 -7.34 -7.45 2.37
CA GLY A 16 -7.39 -6.22 3.16
C GLY A 16 -8.77 -5.58 3.15
N LEU A 17 -8.82 -4.25 3.27
CA LEU A 17 -10.03 -3.44 3.17
C LEU A 17 -10.16 -2.87 1.74
N SER A 18 -10.92 -3.56 0.91
CA SER A 18 -11.14 -3.25 -0.50
C SER A 18 -12.61 -2.99 -0.83
N TYR A 19 -13.40 -2.53 0.15
CA TYR A 19 -14.83 -2.20 -0.02
C TYR A 19 -15.10 -1.34 -1.26
N HIS A 20 -14.24 -0.36 -1.53
CA HIS A 20 -14.37 0.54 -2.68
C HIS A 20 -14.19 -0.18 -4.03
N HIS A 21 -13.60 -1.37 -4.08
CA HIS A 21 -13.47 -2.17 -5.31
C HIS A 21 -14.57 -3.23 -5.50
N THR A 22 -15.50 -3.38 -4.54
CA THR A 22 -16.53 -4.46 -4.57
C THR A 22 -17.50 -4.40 -5.75
N GLY A 23 -17.55 -3.28 -6.47
CA GLY A 23 -18.30 -3.16 -7.74
C GLY A 23 -17.66 -3.88 -8.93
N PHE A 24 -16.45 -4.44 -8.77
CA PHE A 24 -15.75 -5.21 -9.81
C PHE A 24 -15.60 -6.68 -9.39
N ALA A 25 -15.86 -7.58 -10.34
CA ALA A 25 -15.78 -9.02 -10.12
C ALA A 25 -14.34 -9.45 -9.75
N GLY A 26 -14.23 -10.37 -8.79
CA GLY A 26 -12.95 -10.89 -8.28
C GLY A 26 -12.45 -10.21 -7.01
N THR A 27 -12.98 -9.05 -6.63
CA THR A 27 -12.63 -8.38 -5.36
C THR A 27 -13.11 -9.21 -4.16
N MET A 28 -12.17 -9.57 -3.30
CA MET A 28 -12.45 -10.11 -1.96
C MET A 28 -11.94 -9.10 -0.92
N THR A 29 -12.74 -8.85 0.12
CA THR A 29 -12.41 -7.90 1.19
C THR A 29 -12.79 -8.48 2.53
N LEU A 30 -11.99 -8.16 3.56
CA LEU A 30 -12.32 -8.47 4.94
C LEU A 30 -13.16 -7.34 5.57
N SER A 31 -13.88 -7.67 6.64
CA SER A 31 -14.40 -6.63 7.54
C SER A 31 -13.25 -5.94 8.30
N PRO A 32 -13.41 -4.68 8.73
CA PRO A 32 -12.39 -4.01 9.54
C PRO A 32 -11.99 -4.81 10.78
N GLU A 33 -12.97 -5.38 11.48
CA GLU A 33 -12.77 -6.20 12.68
C GLU A 33 -12.00 -7.48 12.36
N SER A 34 -12.34 -8.13 11.24
CA SER A 34 -11.66 -9.35 10.79
C SER A 34 -10.21 -9.06 10.40
N PHE A 35 -9.96 -7.96 9.68
CA PHE A 35 -8.60 -7.56 9.31
C PHE A 35 -7.75 -7.22 10.53
N ILE A 36 -8.30 -6.48 11.50
CA ILE A 36 -7.63 -6.23 12.79
C ILE A 36 -7.32 -7.55 13.49
N ALA A 37 -8.31 -8.43 13.63
CA ALA A 37 -8.15 -9.71 14.34
C ALA A 37 -7.02 -10.55 13.73
N VAL A 38 -7.02 -10.72 12.40
CA VAL A 38 -5.97 -11.47 11.68
C VAL A 38 -4.59 -10.84 11.91
N CYS A 39 -4.44 -9.53 11.72
CA CYS A 39 -3.14 -8.86 11.89
C CYS A 39 -2.63 -8.96 13.34
N VAL A 40 -3.52 -8.79 14.31
CA VAL A 40 -3.18 -8.87 15.74
C VAL A 40 -2.82 -10.30 16.14
N ASP A 41 -3.52 -11.31 15.65
CA ASP A 41 -3.22 -12.71 15.97
C ASP A 41 -1.91 -13.20 15.35
N ILE A 42 -1.58 -12.72 14.14
CA ILE A 42 -0.25 -12.90 13.54
C ILE A 42 0.82 -12.24 14.42
N ALA A 43 0.64 -10.97 14.80
CA ALA A 43 1.60 -10.26 15.65
C ALA A 43 1.79 -10.93 17.02
N ARG A 44 0.70 -11.40 17.66
CA ARG A 44 0.77 -12.20 18.90
C ARG A 44 1.57 -13.48 18.70
N SER A 45 1.35 -14.17 17.58
CA SER A 45 2.09 -15.39 17.27
C SER A 45 3.58 -15.13 17.09
N LEU A 46 3.94 -14.04 16.41
CA LEU A 46 5.33 -13.60 16.28
C LEU A 46 5.93 -13.24 17.65
N LYS A 47 5.20 -12.48 18.47
CA LYS A 47 5.64 -12.10 19.82
C LYS A 47 5.87 -13.31 20.73
N ARG A 48 5.01 -14.33 20.66
CA ARG A 48 5.22 -15.60 21.40
C ARG A 48 6.50 -16.32 20.99
N ASN A 49 6.98 -16.12 19.77
CA ASN A 49 8.23 -16.68 19.26
C ASN A 49 9.43 -15.73 19.44
N GLY A 50 9.31 -14.71 20.30
CA GLY A 50 10.41 -13.81 20.65
C GLY A 50 10.52 -12.54 19.82
N ILE A 51 9.76 -12.39 18.72
CA ILE A 51 9.80 -11.18 17.89
C ILE A 51 9.15 -9.99 18.63
N GLN A 52 9.92 -8.96 18.97
CA GLN A 52 9.40 -7.77 19.67
C GLN A 52 9.04 -6.60 18.74
N HIS A 53 9.45 -6.67 17.47
CA HIS A 53 9.31 -5.62 16.48
C HIS A 53 8.48 -6.10 15.29
N VAL A 54 7.53 -5.29 14.83
CA VAL A 54 6.78 -5.56 13.58
C VAL A 54 6.65 -4.30 12.74
N LEU A 55 6.89 -4.44 11.44
CA LEU A 55 6.62 -3.43 10.44
C LEU A 55 5.63 -4.01 9.42
N PHE A 56 4.45 -3.40 9.32
CA PHE A 56 3.52 -3.69 8.24
C PHE A 56 3.97 -2.96 6.97
N VAL A 57 4.38 -3.71 5.94
CA VAL A 57 4.66 -3.15 4.62
C VAL A 57 3.38 -3.21 3.78
N ASN A 58 2.68 -2.09 3.73
CA ASN A 58 1.39 -1.96 3.08
C ASN A 58 1.56 -1.72 1.56
N GLY A 59 0.80 -2.48 0.76
CA GLY A 59 0.69 -2.30 -0.69
C GLY A 59 -0.63 -1.66 -1.14
N HIS A 60 -1.59 -1.44 -0.23
CA HIS A 60 -2.94 -1.01 -0.59
C HIS A 60 -3.40 0.18 0.25
N ASN A 61 -3.74 1.30 -0.40
CA ASN A 61 -4.12 2.52 0.31
C ASN A 61 -5.33 2.33 1.24
N GLY A 62 -6.27 1.43 0.91
CA GLY A 62 -7.43 1.13 1.74
C GLY A 62 -7.10 0.60 3.14
N ASN A 63 -5.91 0.01 3.32
CA ASN A 63 -5.46 -0.50 4.61
C ASN A 63 -4.79 0.57 5.49
N THR A 64 -4.43 1.73 4.95
CA THR A 64 -3.56 2.70 5.65
C THR A 64 -4.15 3.16 6.99
N ALA A 65 -5.43 3.55 7.01
CA ALA A 65 -6.07 4.04 8.23
C ALA A 65 -6.18 2.95 9.31
N ILE A 66 -6.59 1.74 8.92
CA ILE A 66 -6.78 0.64 9.86
C ILE A 66 -5.44 0.08 10.37
N LEU A 67 -4.38 0.12 9.57
CA LEU A 67 -3.04 -0.26 10.01
C LEU A 67 -2.51 0.67 11.11
N ASN A 68 -2.84 1.96 11.08
CA ASN A 68 -2.50 2.87 12.20
C ASN A 68 -3.23 2.51 13.50
N VAL A 69 -4.49 2.05 13.41
CA VAL A 69 -5.23 1.53 14.57
C VAL A 69 -4.55 0.25 15.09
N ILE A 70 -4.18 -0.66 14.19
CA ILE A 70 -3.51 -1.92 14.53
C ILE A 70 -2.16 -1.64 15.22
N THR A 71 -1.29 -0.81 14.65
CA THR A 71 0.03 -0.53 15.25
C THR A 71 -0.10 0.11 16.63
N THR A 72 -1.07 1.02 16.82
CA THR A 72 -1.40 1.59 18.13
C THR A 72 -1.79 0.50 19.13
N LYS A 73 -2.68 -0.41 18.72
CA LYS A 73 -3.11 -1.55 19.55
C LYS A 73 -1.93 -2.45 19.93
N LEU A 74 -1.04 -2.76 19.00
CA LEU A 74 0.14 -3.59 19.26
C LEU A 74 1.10 -2.92 20.26
N VAL A 75 1.33 -1.61 20.13
CA VAL A 75 2.21 -0.85 21.02
C VAL A 75 1.65 -0.78 22.43
N TYR A 76 0.39 -0.37 22.57
CA TYR A 76 -0.16 -0.01 23.89
C TYR A 76 -0.84 -1.17 24.61
N GLU A 77 -1.34 -2.18 23.91
CA GLU A 77 -2.02 -3.31 24.55
C GLU A 77 -1.17 -4.59 24.57
N LEU A 78 -0.24 -4.75 23.62
CA LEU A 78 0.59 -5.95 23.53
C LEU A 78 2.06 -5.68 23.85
N ASP A 79 2.46 -4.45 24.20
CA ASP A 79 3.85 -4.06 24.46
C ASP A 79 4.80 -4.52 23.33
N MET A 80 4.37 -4.38 22.09
CA MET A 80 5.13 -4.75 20.90
C MET A 80 5.46 -3.50 20.11
N LYS A 81 6.71 -3.33 19.69
CA LYS A 81 7.09 -2.18 18.86
C LYS A 81 6.53 -2.38 17.46
N ALA A 82 5.62 -1.52 17.03
CA ALA A 82 4.92 -1.68 15.77
C ALA A 82 4.96 -0.40 14.92
N ALA A 83 5.13 -0.59 13.61
CA ALA A 83 5.11 0.46 12.61
C ALA A 83 4.37 0.00 11.35
N THR A 84 4.01 0.95 10.49
CA THR A 84 3.44 0.68 9.16
C THR A 84 4.09 1.59 8.13
N SER A 85 4.30 1.08 6.93
CA SER A 85 4.88 1.80 5.80
C SER A 85 4.03 1.54 4.57
N PHE A 86 3.73 2.57 3.78
CA PHE A 86 3.05 2.43 2.49
C PHE A 86 4.00 2.90 1.40
N TYR A 87 4.37 2.02 0.46
CA TYR A 87 5.39 2.32 -0.55
C TYR A 87 5.08 3.60 -1.35
N PHE A 88 3.78 3.82 -1.62
CA PHE A 88 3.30 4.98 -2.35
C PHE A 88 3.56 6.29 -1.59
N ALA A 89 3.44 6.27 -0.26
CA ALA A 89 3.80 7.41 0.57
C ALA A 89 5.33 7.56 0.69
N GLN A 90 6.04 6.44 0.83
CA GLN A 90 7.51 6.42 0.91
C GLN A 90 8.18 7.03 -0.31
N ALA A 91 7.65 6.81 -1.52
CA ALA A 91 8.21 7.32 -2.77
C ALA A 91 7.37 8.47 -3.38
N SER A 92 6.60 9.19 -2.56
CA SER A 92 5.61 10.16 -3.07
C SER A 92 6.20 11.32 -3.90
N ASP A 93 7.42 11.74 -3.61
CA ASP A 93 8.17 12.73 -4.37
C ASP A 93 8.60 12.21 -5.74
N VAL A 94 9.09 10.97 -5.81
CA VAL A 94 9.43 10.30 -7.09
C VAL A 94 8.17 10.05 -7.91
N ILE A 95 7.10 9.58 -7.27
CA ILE A 95 5.80 9.39 -7.94
C ILE A 95 5.29 10.69 -8.54
N LYS A 96 5.42 11.83 -7.84
CA LYS A 96 5.01 13.15 -8.37
C LYS A 96 5.81 13.56 -9.60
N GLN A 97 7.08 13.15 -9.74
CA GLN A 97 7.89 13.44 -10.92
C GLN A 97 7.44 12.66 -12.16
N HIS A 98 6.82 11.48 -11.95
CA HIS A 98 6.41 10.58 -13.04
C HIS A 98 4.90 10.54 -13.28
N SER A 99 4.09 11.08 -12.37
CA SER A 99 2.64 11.15 -12.51
C SER A 99 2.26 12.07 -13.66
N GLN A 100 1.76 11.49 -14.74
CA GLN A 100 1.37 12.23 -15.94
C GLN A 100 -0.14 12.49 -15.99
N THR A 101 -0.94 11.67 -15.30
CA THR A 101 -2.39 11.87 -15.25
C THR A 101 -2.81 12.79 -14.11
N ALA A 102 -3.81 13.63 -14.37
CA ALA A 102 -4.34 14.58 -13.39
C ALA A 102 -5.05 13.90 -12.20
N ARG A 103 -5.46 12.64 -12.36
CA ARG A 103 -6.07 11.78 -11.34
C ARG A 103 -5.49 10.39 -11.51
N PHE A 104 -4.81 9.91 -10.48
CA PHE A 104 -4.11 8.63 -10.48
C PHE A 104 -4.27 7.92 -9.13
N GLY A 105 -3.83 6.67 -9.02
CA GLY A 105 -3.74 5.97 -7.74
C GLY A 105 -4.43 4.62 -7.65
N HIS A 106 -4.88 4.07 -8.78
CA HIS A 106 -5.27 2.65 -8.86
C HIS A 106 -5.17 2.09 -10.28
N ALA A 107 -4.45 0.98 -10.44
CA ALA A 107 -4.11 0.34 -11.71
C ALA A 107 -3.58 1.33 -12.76
N CYS A 108 -2.99 2.44 -12.31
CA CYS A 108 -2.57 3.54 -13.14
C CYS A 108 -1.13 3.34 -13.63
N GLU A 109 -0.54 4.37 -14.24
CA GLU A 109 0.85 4.38 -14.67
C GLU A 109 1.80 4.01 -13.53
N ILE A 110 1.50 4.43 -12.30
CA ILE A 110 2.36 4.21 -11.13
C ILE A 110 2.35 2.76 -10.67
N GLU A 111 1.18 2.20 -10.37
CA GLU A 111 1.07 0.80 -9.89
C GLU A 111 1.49 -0.21 -10.96
N THR A 112 1.13 0.06 -12.23
CA THR A 112 1.54 -0.77 -13.35
C THR A 112 3.05 -0.73 -13.54
N SER A 113 3.69 0.43 -13.40
CA SER A 113 5.16 0.55 -13.47
C SER A 113 5.83 -0.28 -12.38
N VAL A 114 5.35 -0.21 -11.14
CA VAL A 114 5.87 -1.03 -10.02
C VAL A 114 5.76 -2.52 -10.32
N LEU A 115 4.64 -2.98 -10.88
CA LEU A 115 4.46 -4.37 -11.27
C LEU A 115 5.36 -4.77 -12.46
N LEU A 116 5.57 -3.90 -13.44
CA LEU A 116 6.52 -4.16 -14.54
C LEU A 116 7.97 -4.34 -14.02
N ALA A 117 8.34 -3.64 -12.95
CA ALA A 117 9.65 -3.80 -12.31
C ALA A 117 9.75 -5.10 -11.51
N LEU A 118 8.74 -5.43 -10.70
CA LEU A 118 8.78 -6.52 -9.73
C LEU A 118 8.33 -7.89 -10.26
N ALA A 119 7.30 -7.91 -11.09
CA ALA A 119 6.63 -9.12 -11.57
C ALA A 119 5.98 -8.87 -12.95
N PRO A 120 6.79 -8.57 -13.99
CA PRO A 120 6.28 -8.21 -15.32
C PRO A 120 5.36 -9.28 -15.94
N GLU A 121 5.56 -10.54 -15.58
CA GLU A 121 4.75 -11.68 -16.03
C GLU A 121 3.31 -11.64 -15.53
N LEU A 122 3.03 -10.89 -14.46
CA LEU A 122 1.67 -10.69 -13.93
C LEU A 122 0.93 -9.54 -14.64
N VAL A 123 1.62 -8.78 -15.49
CA VAL A 123 1.04 -7.66 -16.25
C VAL A 123 0.63 -8.13 -17.64
N ARG A 124 -0.68 -8.09 -17.93
CA ARG A 124 -1.20 -8.26 -19.30
C ARG A 124 -1.00 -6.98 -20.10
N GLN A 125 0.20 -6.83 -20.67
CA GLN A 125 0.62 -5.61 -21.38
C GLN A 125 -0.28 -5.28 -22.59
N ASP A 126 -0.82 -6.30 -23.25
CA ASP A 126 -1.78 -6.18 -24.35
C ASP A 126 -3.17 -5.66 -23.93
N ALA A 127 -3.46 -5.66 -22.63
CA ALA A 127 -4.73 -5.22 -22.06
C ALA A 127 -4.64 -3.86 -21.33
N LEU A 128 -3.50 -3.15 -21.40
CA LEU A 128 -3.34 -1.86 -20.73
C LEU A 128 -4.24 -0.79 -21.37
N THR A 129 -5.01 -0.09 -20.54
CA THR A 129 -5.93 0.97 -20.98
C THR A 129 -5.81 2.21 -20.10
N ALA A 130 -6.19 3.35 -20.65
CA ALA A 130 -6.52 4.52 -19.83
C ALA A 130 -7.74 4.24 -18.94
N GLY A 131 -7.85 4.96 -17.83
CA GLY A 131 -9.05 4.98 -17.02
C GLY A 131 -10.25 5.51 -17.79
N ASP A 132 -11.33 4.72 -17.83
CA ASP A 132 -12.64 5.17 -18.33
C ASP A 132 -13.35 5.90 -17.19
N LEU A 133 -12.91 7.13 -16.94
CA LEU A 133 -13.34 7.93 -15.80
C LEU A 133 -14.77 8.44 -16.01
N LYS A 134 -15.60 8.31 -14.98
CA LYS A 134 -16.92 8.92 -14.90
C LYS A 134 -16.81 10.39 -14.47
N PRO A 135 -17.80 11.23 -14.81
CA PRO A 135 -17.89 12.57 -14.27
C PRO A 135 -17.87 12.52 -12.74
N ALA A 136 -17.08 13.40 -12.14
CA ALA A 136 -16.96 13.47 -10.69
C ALA A 136 -18.26 13.96 -10.05
N SER A 137 -18.81 13.17 -9.13
CA SER A 137 -19.93 13.60 -8.27
C SER A 137 -19.49 14.67 -7.25
N LEU A 138 -18.24 14.59 -6.76
CA LEU A 138 -17.65 15.54 -5.82
C LEU A 138 -16.22 15.92 -6.25
N GLN A 139 -16.07 17.08 -6.90
CA GLN A 139 -14.79 17.49 -7.51
C GLN A 139 -13.66 17.74 -6.50
N LEU A 140 -13.99 18.06 -5.25
CA LEU A 140 -13.01 18.41 -4.21
C LEU A 140 -12.52 17.21 -3.38
N ALA A 141 -12.95 15.99 -3.72
CA ALA A 141 -12.60 14.76 -2.99
C ALA A 141 -11.51 13.92 -3.68
N PHE A 142 -10.74 14.52 -4.61
CA PHE A 142 -9.66 13.83 -5.31
C PHE A 142 -8.27 14.22 -4.79
N ASN A 143 -7.29 13.36 -5.06
CA ASN A 143 -5.90 13.50 -4.62
C ASN A 143 -5.10 14.60 -5.32
N ASN A 144 -5.70 15.33 -6.26
CA ASN A 144 -5.07 16.45 -6.95
C ASN A 144 -5.41 17.83 -6.34
N GLN A 145 -6.17 17.85 -5.23
CA GLN A 145 -6.50 19.07 -4.52
C GLN A 145 -5.34 19.51 -3.60
N PRO A 146 -5.17 20.82 -3.35
CA PRO A 146 -4.12 21.34 -2.45
C PRO A 146 -4.44 21.12 -0.96
N PHE A 147 -5.58 20.52 -0.64
CA PHE A 147 -6.04 20.21 0.71
C PHE A 147 -6.54 18.76 0.77
N ALA A 148 -6.47 18.15 1.95
CA ALA A 148 -6.82 16.74 2.15
C ALA A 148 -8.26 16.59 2.68
N LEU A 149 -9.17 16.20 1.79
CA LEU A 149 -10.49 15.70 2.15
C LEU A 149 -10.58 14.24 1.72
N GLN A 150 -11.07 13.38 2.62
CA GLN A 150 -11.23 11.96 2.33
C GLN A 150 -12.71 11.61 2.38
N VAL A 151 -13.20 11.09 1.27
CA VAL A 151 -14.54 10.54 1.15
C VAL A 151 -14.41 9.13 0.59
N PRO A 152 -14.94 8.09 1.25
CA PRO A 152 -14.99 6.77 0.66
C PRO A 152 -15.98 6.79 -0.51
N VAL A 153 -15.48 6.56 -1.72
CA VAL A 153 -16.30 6.47 -2.93
C VAL A 153 -16.05 5.11 -3.58
N PRO A 154 -17.10 4.38 -3.98
CA PRO A 154 -16.92 3.14 -4.73
C PRO A 154 -16.28 3.41 -6.10
N PHE A 155 -15.26 2.63 -6.47
CA PHE A 155 -14.55 2.79 -7.74
C PHE A 155 -15.46 2.65 -8.95
N HIS A 156 -16.49 1.81 -8.88
CA HIS A 156 -17.43 1.63 -9.99
C HIS A 156 -18.29 2.88 -10.22
N GLU A 157 -18.36 3.82 -9.28
CA GLU A 157 -18.97 5.14 -9.47
C GLU A 157 -17.98 6.16 -10.06
N GLN A 158 -16.67 5.89 -9.95
CA GLN A 158 -15.60 6.77 -10.43
C GLN A 158 -15.07 6.38 -11.81
N THR A 159 -15.07 5.08 -12.14
CA THR A 159 -14.49 4.53 -13.36
C THR A 159 -15.34 3.35 -13.85
N ARG A 160 -15.38 3.11 -15.16
CA ARG A 160 -16.08 1.95 -15.74
C ARG A 160 -15.21 0.71 -15.82
N ASN A 161 -13.89 0.86 -15.88
CA ASN A 161 -12.93 -0.21 -16.08
C ASN A 161 -12.01 -0.47 -14.87
N GLY A 162 -12.25 0.17 -13.73
CA GLY A 162 -11.45 0.04 -12.51
C GLY A 162 -10.22 0.95 -12.50
N VAL A 163 -9.61 1.24 -13.65
CA VAL A 163 -8.39 2.05 -13.75
C VAL A 163 -8.66 3.53 -13.40
N PHE A 164 -7.87 4.08 -12.48
CA PHE A 164 -7.89 5.48 -12.08
C PHE A 164 -6.53 6.11 -12.37
N GLY A 165 -6.35 6.59 -13.60
CA GLY A 165 -5.09 7.07 -14.19
C GLY A 165 -4.94 6.55 -15.63
N ASP A 166 -3.72 6.35 -16.13
CA ASP A 166 -3.51 5.75 -17.46
C ASP A 166 -2.39 4.70 -17.44
N ALA A 167 -2.78 3.42 -17.40
CA ALA A 167 -1.84 2.30 -17.32
C ALA A 167 -0.89 2.20 -18.53
N ARG A 168 -1.25 2.81 -19.67
CA ARG A 168 -0.43 2.79 -20.90
C ARG A 168 0.83 3.65 -20.80
N LEU A 169 0.87 4.57 -19.84
CA LEU A 169 2.03 5.44 -19.58
C LEU A 169 3.04 4.79 -18.62
N ALA A 170 2.80 3.54 -18.20
CA ALA A 170 3.68 2.81 -17.30
C ALA A 170 4.99 2.43 -17.99
N SER A 171 6.07 2.38 -17.20
CA SER A 171 7.37 1.89 -17.65
C SER A 171 8.07 1.13 -16.53
N ARG A 172 8.97 0.21 -16.90
CA ARG A 172 9.78 -0.54 -15.93
C ARG A 172 10.66 0.42 -15.11
N GLU A 173 11.25 1.40 -15.77
CA GLU A 173 12.20 2.36 -15.20
C GLU A 173 11.55 3.22 -14.12
N ILE A 174 10.30 3.67 -14.35
CA ILE A 174 9.51 4.38 -13.34
C ILE A 174 9.30 3.48 -12.11
N GLY A 175 8.97 2.20 -12.35
CA GLY A 175 8.76 1.21 -11.30
C GLY A 175 10.02 0.97 -10.47
N GLU A 176 11.16 0.79 -11.12
CA GLU A 176 12.45 0.59 -10.47
C GLU A 176 12.83 1.78 -9.59
N ALA A 177 12.66 3.02 -10.08
CA ALA A 177 12.91 4.23 -9.30
C ALA A 177 12.04 4.33 -8.03
N ILE A 178 10.74 4.01 -8.15
CA ILE A 178 9.81 4.00 -7.03
C ILE A 178 10.17 2.91 -6.02
N VAL A 179 10.42 1.69 -6.50
CA VAL A 179 10.73 0.53 -5.67
C VAL A 179 12.03 0.75 -4.88
N GLU A 180 13.11 1.17 -5.54
CA GLU A 180 14.38 1.39 -4.85
C GLU A 180 14.24 2.49 -3.79
N THR A 181 13.61 3.61 -4.14
CA THR A 181 13.36 4.72 -3.19
C THR A 181 12.57 4.24 -1.97
N ALA A 182 11.50 3.46 -2.18
CA ALA A 182 10.69 2.94 -1.08
C ALA A 182 11.47 1.93 -0.22
N ILE A 183 12.31 1.09 -0.83
CA ILE A 183 13.18 0.15 -0.12
C ILE A 183 14.20 0.92 0.72
N GLU A 184 14.97 1.84 0.13
CA GLU A 184 16.02 2.59 0.84
C GLU A 184 15.46 3.32 2.07
N ARG A 185 14.37 4.07 1.90
CA ARG A 185 13.75 4.82 3.00
C ARG A 185 13.19 3.89 4.09
N THR A 186 12.60 2.76 3.69
CA THR A 186 12.12 1.77 4.65
C THR A 186 13.28 1.13 5.42
N LEU A 187 14.40 0.84 4.77
CA LEU A 187 15.59 0.28 5.41
C LEU A 187 16.21 1.25 6.41
N THR A 188 16.38 2.52 6.03
CA THR A 188 16.85 3.58 6.94
C THR A 188 15.97 3.67 8.18
N PHE A 189 14.64 3.60 8.00
CA PHE A 189 13.72 3.55 9.13
C PHE A 189 13.92 2.31 10.00
N VAL A 190 13.99 1.11 9.41
CA VAL A 190 14.13 -0.14 10.18
C VAL A 190 15.42 -0.16 11.00
N GLU A 191 16.54 0.28 10.43
CA GLU A 191 17.82 0.39 11.14
C GLU A 191 17.71 1.34 12.34
N SER A 192 17.12 2.52 12.13
CA SER A 192 16.89 3.48 13.22
C SER A 192 15.91 2.95 14.27
N PHE A 193 14.89 2.21 13.85
CA PHE A 193 13.86 1.67 14.74
C PHE A 193 14.44 0.61 15.67
N LEU A 194 15.23 -0.32 15.12
CA LEU A 194 15.93 -1.35 15.90
C LEU A 194 17.01 -0.76 16.81
N ALA A 195 17.73 0.26 16.35
CA ALA A 195 18.72 0.95 17.19
C ALA A 195 18.10 1.70 18.38
N THR A 196 16.90 2.27 18.18
CA THR A 196 16.18 3.02 19.22
C THR A 196 15.54 2.09 20.25
N TYR A 197 15.07 0.93 19.79
CA TYR A 197 14.41 -0.07 20.63
C TYR A 197 15.15 -1.41 20.50
N PRO A 198 16.31 -1.58 21.13
CA PRO A 198 17.03 -2.85 21.06
C PRO A 198 16.20 -3.97 21.71
N ASP A 199 16.33 -5.19 21.17
CA ASP A 199 15.81 -6.39 21.84
C ASP A 199 16.47 -6.53 23.22
N LYS A 200 15.71 -6.99 24.21
CA LYS A 200 16.20 -7.23 25.58
C LYS A 200 17.02 -8.50 25.69
#